data_AF-A0A2I0FC70-F1
#
_entry.id   AF-A0A2I0FC70-F1
#
_cell.length_a   1.000
_cell.length_b   1.000
_cell.length_c   1.000
_cell.angle_alpha   90.00
_cell.angle_beta   90.00
_cell.angle_gamma   90.00
#
_symmetry.space_group_name_H-M   'P 1'
#
loop_
_entity.id
_entity.type
_entity.pdbx_description
1 polymer ?
#
loop_
_entity_poly.entity_id
_entity_poly.type
_entity_poly.pdbx_seq_one_letter_code
_entity_poly.pdbx_strand_id
1 'polypeptide(L)'
;MFLLSNVHNKNYKKCYPQESDVIFDISAKQLGNIKNAAWKELREGSIVCVVTSTKKVSTFCKVTAIKGLGDNDSDGGETFLLFGVVVAKLMPESNMGLMLSKFSVKHQYLPNNKFSIGFNVADLGTALDTLQVRTRNGSQSVADLKG
;
A
#
# COMPACT_ATOMS: atom_id res chain seq x y z
N MET A 1 8.49 3.81 2.98
CA MET A 1 7.39 2.82 3.16
C MET A 1 6.17 3.41 2.50
N PHE A 2 5.33 2.61 1.85
CA PHE A 2 4.15 3.12 1.16
C PHE A 2 2.83 2.68 1.81
N LEU A 3 1.81 3.54 1.73
CA LEU A 3 0.41 3.16 1.96
C LEU A 3 -0.33 3.10 0.63
N LEU A 4 -1.11 2.03 0.45
CA LEU A 4 -1.89 1.76 -0.76
C LEU A 4 -3.38 1.79 -0.42
N SER A 5 -4.14 2.65 -1.07
CA SER A 5 -5.56 2.85 -0.78
C SER A 5 -6.42 1.84 -1.55
N ASN A 6 -6.85 0.76 -0.89
CA ASN A 6 -7.90 -0.11 -1.40
C ASN A 6 -9.26 0.34 -0.87
N VAL A 7 -9.66 1.57 -1.25
CA VAL A 7 -10.90 2.21 -0.76
C VAL A 7 -12.17 1.45 -1.14
N HIS A 8 -12.12 0.61 -2.17
CA HIS A 8 -13.24 -0.20 -2.62
C HIS A 8 -13.22 -1.64 -2.07
N ASN A 9 -12.25 -1.99 -1.22
CA ASN A 9 -12.05 -3.35 -0.71
C ASN A 9 -12.05 -4.41 -1.83
N LYS A 10 -11.40 -4.09 -2.96
CA LYS A 10 -11.22 -5.06 -4.06
C LYS A 10 -10.61 -6.33 -3.49
N ASN A 11 -11.22 -7.46 -3.83
CA ASN A 11 -10.68 -8.77 -3.50
C ASN A 11 -9.79 -9.23 -4.65
N TYR A 12 -8.49 -8.93 -4.55
CA TYR A 12 -7.54 -9.17 -5.62
C TYR A 12 -7.44 -10.63 -6.05
N LYS A 13 -7.62 -11.59 -5.13
CA LYS A 13 -7.69 -13.02 -5.48
C LYS A 13 -8.89 -13.35 -6.36
N LYS A 14 -10.02 -12.65 -6.19
CA LYS A 14 -11.20 -12.81 -7.06
C LYS A 14 -11.04 -12.07 -8.38
N CYS A 15 -10.42 -10.89 -8.37
CA CYS A 15 -10.19 -10.09 -9.58
C CYS A 15 -9.14 -10.75 -10.50
N TYR A 16 -8.13 -11.37 -9.92
CA TYR A 16 -6.98 -11.95 -10.65
C TYR A 16 -6.74 -13.40 -10.22
N PRO A 17 -7.65 -14.34 -10.56
CA PRO A 17 -7.58 -15.71 -10.07
C PRO A 17 -6.38 -16.50 -10.60
N GLN A 18 -5.79 -16.07 -11.73
CA GLN A 18 -4.61 -16.69 -12.34
C GLN A 18 -3.29 -16.13 -11.81
N GLU A 19 -3.34 -15.03 -11.05
CA GLU A 19 -2.17 -14.37 -10.50
C GLU A 19 -2.06 -14.71 -9.00
N SER A 20 -0.90 -15.18 -8.57
CA SER A 20 -0.60 -15.37 -7.14
C SER A 20 -0.12 -14.07 -6.51
N ASP A 21 -0.46 -13.82 -5.25
CA ASP A 21 0.13 -12.76 -4.42
C ASP A 21 -0.06 -11.32 -4.93
N VAL A 22 -1.13 -11.05 -5.69
CA VAL A 22 -1.55 -9.68 -6.00
C VAL A 22 -2.04 -9.00 -4.73
N ILE A 23 -1.37 -7.91 -4.35
CA ILE A 23 -1.70 -7.14 -3.15
C ILE A 23 -2.36 -5.79 -3.46
N PHE A 24 -2.18 -5.28 -4.68
CA PHE A 24 -2.75 -4.00 -5.11
C PHE A 24 -2.79 -3.89 -6.64
N ASP A 25 -3.70 -3.06 -7.16
CA ASP A 25 -3.80 -2.71 -8.58
C ASP A 25 -3.92 -1.18 -8.74
N ILE A 26 -3.46 -0.66 -9.87
CA ILE A 26 -3.66 0.73 -10.24
C ILE A 26 -3.76 0.87 -11.75
N SER A 27 -4.73 1.64 -12.24
CA SER A 27 -4.89 1.86 -13.68
C SER A 27 -4.02 3.02 -14.19
N ALA A 28 -3.71 3.01 -15.48
CA ALA A 28 -3.03 4.11 -16.16
C ALA A 28 -3.74 5.46 -15.93
N LYS A 29 -5.08 5.47 -15.94
CA LYS A 29 -5.89 6.66 -15.60
C LYS A 29 -5.62 7.17 -14.18
N GLN A 30 -5.51 6.27 -13.19
CA GLN A 30 -5.15 6.65 -11.82
C GLN A 30 -3.72 7.17 -11.74
N LEU A 31 -2.78 6.56 -12.47
CA LEU A 31 -1.40 7.02 -12.56
C LEU A 31 -1.23 8.37 -13.26
N GLY A 32 -2.14 8.72 -14.17
CA GLY A 32 -2.22 10.06 -14.78
C GLY A 32 -2.53 11.18 -13.79
N ASN A 33 -3.06 10.86 -12.60
CA ASN A 33 -3.23 11.83 -11.52
C ASN A 33 -1.89 12.08 -10.82
N ILE A 34 -1.41 13.32 -10.85
CA ILE A 34 -0.13 13.73 -10.23
C ILE A 34 0.01 13.35 -8.75
N LYS A 35 -1.11 13.21 -8.03
CA LYS A 35 -1.10 12.76 -6.64
C LYS A 35 -0.49 11.36 -6.48
N ASN A 36 -0.55 10.51 -7.50
CA ASN A 36 -0.01 9.14 -7.46
C ASN A 36 1.44 9.02 -7.95
N ALA A 37 2.18 10.13 -8.05
CA ALA A 37 3.57 10.13 -8.52
C ALA A 37 4.48 9.16 -7.74
N ALA A 38 4.20 8.94 -6.45
CA ALA A 38 4.92 8.00 -5.59
C ALA A 38 4.88 6.54 -6.09
N TRP A 39 3.97 6.18 -6.99
CA TRP A 39 3.97 4.88 -7.64
C TRP A 39 5.29 4.60 -8.38
N LYS A 40 5.90 5.61 -8.99
CA LYS A 40 7.15 5.47 -9.75
C LYS A 40 8.35 5.10 -8.88
N GLU A 41 8.25 5.35 -7.58
CA GLU A 41 9.30 5.04 -6.59
C GLU A 41 9.16 3.62 -6.01
N LEU A 42 8.02 2.95 -6.25
CA LEU A 42 7.83 1.57 -5.86
C LEU A 42 8.74 0.65 -6.67
N ARG A 43 9.48 -0.18 -5.95
CA ARG A 43 10.38 -1.19 -6.51
C ARG A 43 10.32 -2.47 -5.71
N GLU A 44 10.85 -3.55 -6.27
CA GLU A 44 11.06 -4.79 -5.52
C GLU A 44 11.80 -4.51 -4.21
N GLY A 45 11.35 -5.16 -3.13
CA GLY A 45 11.85 -4.96 -1.78
C GLY A 45 11.16 -3.83 -1.00
N SER A 46 10.37 -2.97 -1.66
CA SER A 46 9.62 -1.91 -0.96
C SER A 46 8.65 -2.49 0.07
N ILE A 47 8.58 -1.86 1.25
CA ILE A 47 7.58 -2.18 2.26
C ILE A 47 6.33 -1.34 2.03
N VAL A 48 5.20 -2.03 1.87
CA VAL A 48 3.90 -1.43 1.62
C VAL A 48 2.86 -1.93 2.61
N CYS A 49 1.85 -1.10 2.87
CA CYS A 49 0.65 -1.53 3.58
C CYS A 49 -0.60 -1.15 2.79
N VAL A 50 -1.48 -2.13 2.60
CA VAL A 50 -2.79 -1.92 1.98
C VAL A 50 -3.78 -1.45 3.04
N VAL A 51 -4.42 -0.31 2.80
CA VAL A 51 -5.42 0.30 3.66
C VAL A 51 -6.78 0.07 3.04
N THR A 52 -7.65 -0.64 3.76
CA THR A 52 -9.02 -0.92 3.34
C THR A 52 -9.93 0.30 3.51
N SER A 53 -11.16 0.23 2.99
CA SER A 53 -12.17 1.29 3.17
C SER A 53 -12.47 1.60 4.64
N THR A 54 -12.33 0.60 5.51
CA THR A 54 -12.49 0.71 6.97
C THR A 54 -11.30 1.40 7.65
N LYS A 55 -10.29 1.80 6.88
CA LYS A 55 -9.04 2.41 7.35
C LYS A 55 -8.25 1.51 8.31
N LYS A 56 -8.50 0.21 8.25
CA LYS A 56 -7.74 -0.78 9.01
C LYS A 56 -6.42 -1.02 8.31
N VAL A 57 -5.36 -1.03 9.11
CA VAL A 57 -3.98 -1.33 8.70
C VAL A 57 -3.65 -2.63 9.42
N SER A 58 -3.62 -3.73 8.67
CA SER A 58 -3.46 -5.06 9.29
C SER A 58 -2.18 -5.75 8.89
N THR A 59 -1.69 -5.49 7.67
CA THR A 59 -0.69 -6.34 7.03
C THR A 59 0.30 -5.51 6.23
N PHE A 60 1.58 -5.77 6.49
CA PHE A 60 2.70 -5.21 5.76
C PHE A 60 3.21 -6.26 4.78
N CYS A 61 3.38 -5.83 3.53
CA CYS A 61 3.89 -6.68 2.47
C CYS A 61 5.23 -6.15 1.98
N LYS A 62 6.13 -7.07 1.61
CA LYS A 62 7.33 -6.75 0.83
C LYS A 62 7.00 -6.97 -0.64
N VAL A 63 7.20 -5.93 -1.45
CA VAL A 63 6.96 -5.98 -2.90
C VAL A 63 7.92 -6.97 -3.54
N THR A 64 7.38 -7.88 -4.35
CA THR A 64 8.16 -8.87 -5.08
C THR A 64 8.18 -8.60 -6.58
N ALA A 65 7.16 -7.95 -7.13
CA ALA A 65 7.13 -7.56 -8.54
C ALA A 65 6.08 -6.47 -8.81
N ILE A 66 6.23 -5.78 -9.93
CA ILE A 66 5.23 -4.91 -10.54
C ILE A 66 5.08 -5.38 -11.99
N LYS A 67 3.86 -5.62 -12.46
CA LYS A 67 3.61 -6.04 -13.85
C LYS A 67 2.46 -5.25 -14.45
N GLY A 68 2.60 -4.84 -15.70
CA GLY A 68 1.47 -4.41 -16.53
C GLY A 68 0.69 -5.62 -17.03
N LEU A 69 -0.64 -5.58 -16.98
CA LEU A 69 -1.50 -6.59 -17.59
C LEU A 69 -1.80 -6.30 -19.07
N GLY A 70 -1.24 -5.23 -19.63
CA GLY A 70 -1.65 -4.70 -20.93
C GLY A 70 -3.03 -4.03 -20.91
N ASP A 71 -3.50 -3.62 -22.07
CA ASP A 71 -4.79 -2.95 -22.24
C ASP A 71 -5.94 -3.94 -22.04
N ASN A 72 -6.68 -3.79 -20.94
CA ASN A 72 -7.70 -4.76 -20.54
C ASN A 72 -9.03 -4.13 -20.07
N ASP A 73 -9.32 -2.87 -20.41
CA ASP A 73 -10.63 -2.32 -20.07
C ASP A 73 -11.20 -1.41 -21.16
N SER A 74 -12.51 -1.53 -21.37
CA SER A 74 -13.29 -0.77 -22.37
C SER A 74 -13.33 0.75 -22.11
N ASP A 75 -12.82 1.21 -20.96
CA ASP A 75 -12.92 2.61 -20.50
C ASP A 75 -11.62 3.23 -19.92
N GLY A 76 -10.46 2.54 -19.92
CA GLY A 76 -9.42 2.91 -18.93
C GLY A 76 -7.94 2.64 -19.17
N GLY A 77 -7.53 2.00 -20.27
CA GLY A 77 -6.13 1.71 -20.58
C GLY A 77 -5.49 0.65 -19.66
N GLU A 78 -4.17 0.51 -19.76
CA GLU A 78 -3.38 -0.49 -19.03
C GLU A 78 -3.60 -0.49 -17.50
N THR A 79 -3.70 -1.68 -16.92
CA THR A 79 -3.70 -1.88 -15.45
C THR A 79 -2.37 -2.47 -14.99
N PHE A 80 -1.83 -1.91 -13.92
CA PHE A 80 -0.60 -2.39 -13.29
C PHE A 80 -0.93 -3.11 -11.99
N LEU A 81 -0.40 -4.32 -11.84
CA LEU A 81 -0.49 -5.13 -10.64
C LEU A 81 0.78 -5.01 -9.80
N LEU A 82 0.57 -4.86 -8.50
CA LEU A 82 1.61 -4.95 -7.49
C LEU A 82 1.53 -6.32 -6.79
N PHE A 83 2.65 -7.03 -6.80
CA PHE A 83 2.80 -8.34 -6.16
C PHE A 83 3.61 -8.20 -4.89
N GLY A 84 3.26 -8.97 -3.85
CA GLY A 84 4.06 -8.99 -2.65
C GLY A 84 3.64 -10.02 -1.63
N VAL A 85 4.57 -10.32 -0.73
CA VAL A 85 4.38 -11.32 0.33
C VAL A 85 4.22 -10.64 1.68
N VAL A 86 3.37 -11.21 2.53
CA VAL A 86 3.17 -10.72 3.90
C VAL A 86 4.45 -10.94 4.72
N VAL A 87 5.03 -9.86 5.23
CA VAL A 87 6.24 -9.91 6.07
C VAL A 87 5.96 -9.55 7.53
N ALA A 88 4.93 -8.75 7.78
CA ALA A 88 4.54 -8.41 9.14
C ALA A 88 3.05 -8.11 9.25
N LYS A 89 2.54 -8.11 10.48
CA LYS A 89 1.19 -7.68 10.82
C LYS A 89 1.24 -6.65 11.92
N LEU A 90 0.33 -5.69 11.85
CA LEU A 90 0.13 -4.76 12.95
C LEU A 90 -0.56 -5.50 14.10
N MET A 91 -0.24 -5.13 15.34
CA MET A 91 -0.97 -5.66 16.49
C MET A 91 -2.46 -5.31 16.35
N PRO A 92 -3.39 -6.20 16.74
CA PRO A 92 -4.83 -5.95 16.63
C PRO A 92 -5.16 -4.58 17.26
N GLU A 93 -6.13 -3.85 16.68
CA GLU A 93 -6.66 -2.55 17.14
C GLU A 93 -6.12 -1.26 16.46
N SER A 94 -5.16 -1.35 15.54
CA SER A 94 -4.63 -0.13 14.90
C SER A 94 -5.46 0.35 13.70
N ASN A 95 -6.06 1.53 13.86
CA ASN A 95 -6.62 2.34 12.76
C ASN A 95 -5.49 3.15 12.09
N MET A 96 -5.52 3.29 10.77
CA MET A 96 -4.55 4.11 10.03
C MET A 96 -4.45 5.53 10.61
N GLY A 97 -5.60 6.15 10.91
CA GLY A 97 -5.64 7.51 11.44
C GLY A 97 -4.90 7.66 12.77
N LEU A 98 -5.10 6.70 13.68
CA LEU A 98 -4.41 6.68 14.97
C LEU A 98 -2.92 6.41 14.82
N MET A 99 -2.55 5.47 13.94
CA MET A 99 -1.16 5.17 13.63
C MET A 99 -0.46 6.42 13.08
N LEU A 100 -1.01 7.06 12.05
CA LEU A 100 -0.40 8.25 11.44
C LEU A 100 -0.31 9.43 12.44
N SER A 101 -1.34 9.64 13.28
CA SER A 101 -1.30 10.65 14.35
C SER A 101 -0.20 10.37 15.37
N LYS A 102 -0.07 9.12 15.83
CA LYS A 102 0.93 8.72 16.85
C LYS A 102 2.36 9.02 16.39
N PHE A 103 2.63 8.86 15.10
CA PHE A 103 3.95 9.13 14.50
C PHE A 103 4.04 10.53 13.87
N SER A 104 3.07 11.41 14.12
CA SER A 104 3.03 12.79 13.60
C SER A 104 3.26 12.88 12.09
N VAL A 105 2.73 11.92 11.33
CA VAL A 105 2.94 11.85 9.88
C VAL A 105 2.28 13.06 9.21
N LYS A 106 3.08 13.82 8.46
CA LYS A 106 2.61 14.95 7.64
C LYS A 106 2.78 14.60 6.18
N HIS A 107 1.67 14.52 5.45
CA HIS A 107 1.69 14.24 4.01
C HIS A 107 0.60 15.07 3.31
N GLN A 108 0.97 15.81 2.26
CA GLN A 108 0.08 16.79 1.60
C GLN A 108 -1.24 16.20 1.08
N TYR A 109 -1.23 14.93 0.67
CA TYR A 109 -2.42 14.22 0.18
C TYR A 109 -3.07 13.28 1.21
N LEU A 110 -2.60 13.32 2.47
CA LEU A 110 -3.24 12.65 3.61
C LEU A 110 -3.81 13.64 4.65
N PRO A 111 -4.62 14.65 4.27
CA PRO A 111 -5.18 15.58 5.24
C PRO A 111 -6.04 14.83 6.26
N ASN A 112 -5.87 15.15 7.55
CA ASN A 112 -6.55 14.48 8.66
C ASN A 112 -6.36 12.95 8.65
N ASN A 113 -5.19 12.48 8.20
CA ASN A 113 -4.84 11.06 8.09
C ASN A 113 -5.84 10.26 7.25
N LYS A 114 -6.30 10.83 6.13
CA LYS A 114 -7.21 10.19 5.17
C LYS A 114 -6.70 10.43 3.75
N PHE A 115 -6.84 9.45 2.88
CA PHE A 115 -6.55 9.62 1.46
C PHE A 115 -7.43 10.71 0.85
N SER A 116 -6.81 11.64 0.14
CA SER A 116 -7.51 12.59 -0.71
C SER A 116 -8.17 11.89 -1.90
N ILE A 117 -9.19 12.52 -2.48
CA ILE A 117 -9.84 11.99 -3.70
C ILE A 117 -8.81 11.84 -4.83
N GLY A 118 -8.81 10.66 -5.45
CA GLY A 118 -7.91 10.28 -6.55
C GLY A 118 -6.48 9.93 -6.13
N PHE A 119 -6.18 9.90 -4.83
CA PHE A 119 -4.88 9.55 -4.28
C PHE A 119 -4.89 8.13 -3.72
N ASN A 120 -3.98 7.30 -4.21
CA ASN A 120 -3.96 5.86 -3.97
C ASN A 120 -2.63 5.37 -3.40
N VAL A 121 -1.52 6.08 -3.66
CA VAL A 121 -0.18 5.63 -3.29
C VAL A 121 0.53 6.71 -2.51
N ALA A 122 0.68 6.54 -1.20
CA ALA A 122 1.38 7.50 -0.35
C ALA A 122 2.76 6.97 0.01
N ASP A 123 3.81 7.72 -0.31
CA ASP A 123 5.13 7.48 0.29
C ASP A 123 5.23 8.19 1.64
N LEU A 124 5.49 7.42 2.68
CA LEU A 124 5.69 7.93 4.03
C LEU A 124 7.19 8.08 4.37
N GLY A 125 8.09 7.74 3.44
CA GLY A 125 9.52 7.77 3.65
C GLY A 125 9.92 6.92 4.87
N THR A 126 10.46 7.60 5.88
CA THR A 126 10.91 7.04 7.16
C THR A 126 9.95 7.31 8.32
N ALA A 127 8.80 7.94 8.09
CA ALA A 127 7.94 8.44 9.16
C ALA A 127 7.37 7.35 10.09
N LEU A 128 7.33 6.10 9.62
CA LEU A 128 6.89 4.94 10.40
C LEU A 128 8.02 3.99 10.76
N ASP A 129 9.29 4.38 10.62
CA ASP A 129 10.42 3.45 10.77
C ASP A 129 10.53 2.87 12.17
N THR A 130 10.12 3.62 13.19
CA THR A 130 10.10 3.18 14.58
C THR A 130 8.81 2.41 14.96
N LEU A 131 7.86 2.26 14.04
CA LEU A 131 6.64 1.49 14.27
C LEU A 131 6.98 0.02 14.50
N GLN A 132 6.57 -0.50 15.66
CA GLN A 132 6.72 -1.91 16.00
C GLN A 132 5.61 -2.74 15.36
N VAL A 133 6.03 -3.82 14.69
CA VAL A 133 5.16 -4.75 13.96
C VAL A 133 5.50 -6.18 14.34
N ARG A 134 4.50 -7.08 14.28
CA ARG A 134 4.69 -8.49 14.57
C ARG A 134 5.12 -9.22 13.30
N THR A 135 6.28 -9.85 13.36
CA THR A 135 6.82 -10.73 12.32
C THR A 135 6.75 -12.19 12.78
N ARG A 136 7.23 -13.12 11.94
CA ARG A 136 7.38 -14.53 12.34
C ARG A 136 8.43 -14.71 13.44
N ASN A 137 9.41 -13.80 13.50
CA ASN A 137 10.56 -13.89 14.41
C ASN A 137 10.37 -13.06 15.69
N GLY A 138 9.23 -12.38 15.87
CA GLY A 138 8.94 -11.57 17.05
C GLY A 138 8.47 -10.16 16.69
N SER A 139 8.73 -9.20 17.58
CA SER A 139 8.51 -7.77 17.29
C SER A 139 9.74 -7.20 16.59
N GLN A 140 9.52 -6.44 15.51
CA GLN A 140 10.57 -5.70 14.81
C GLN A 140 10.07 -4.30 14.46
N SER A 141 10.98 -3.38 14.17
CA SER A 141 10.60 -2.08 13.62
C SER A 141 10.32 -2.18 12.13
N VAL A 142 9.55 -1.25 11.55
CA VAL A 142 9.39 -1.16 10.10
C VAL A 142 10.73 -0.88 9.40
N ALA A 143 11.66 -0.18 10.05
CA ALA A 143 13.01 0.02 9.53
C ALA A 143 13.70 -1.33 9.26
N ASP A 144 13.65 -2.24 10.23
CA ASP A 144 14.28 -3.57 10.14
C ASP A 144 13.69 -4.44 9.02
N LEU A 145 12.44 -4.18 8.61
CA LEU A 145 11.81 -4.90 7.50
C LEU A 145 12.38 -4.51 6.14
N LYS A 146 12.95 -3.31 6.01
CA LYS A 146 13.46 -2.80 4.73
C LYS A 146 14.73 -3.52 4.29
N GLY A 147 15.47 -4.12 5.22
CA GLY A 147 16.78 -4.74 4.97
C GLY A 147 17.91 -3.75 5.15
#